data_AF-A0A0N0S068-F1
#
_entry.id   AF-A0A0N0S068-F1
#
_cell.length_a   1.000
_cell.length_b   1.000
_cell.length_c   1.000
_cell.angle_alpha   90.00
_cell.angle_beta   90.00
_cell.angle_gamma   90.00
#
_symmetry.space_group_name_H-M   'P 1'
#
loop_
_entity.id
_entity.type
_entity.pdbx_description
1 polymer ?
#
loop_
_entity_poly.entity_id
_entity_poly.type
_entity_poly.pdbx_seq_one_letter_code
_entity_poly.pdbx_strand_id
1 'polypeptide(L)'
;MVPRTKAVYLDDATLRTLTTEILSSQSIPSLSEEERNLAKNVPAEDSAITMRQTIFYAQGGGQPSDTGAIGPVDQDPTFEVSLVRKTSDGRFLHFGKFLDVTSSFVVGQSVVQKVEDSKRNYHSRLHTAGHIVGLAMQLLMPDKKKVKANHFPREASMEYEGLLYNEHKPVIQEKVDELVRLDLPILISWLEGVAQVGDGEGAEEGRTRIASIGGLDHNPCGGTHVARTSLVGSVVIRKISRQKGISRVSYDVSPGIEV
;
A
#
# COMPACT_ATOMS: atom_id res chain seq x y z
N MET A 1 -25.40 -3.91 -12.63
CA MET A 1 -24.40 -3.43 -11.65
C MET A 1 -23.06 -4.00 -12.07
N VAL A 2 -22.03 -3.17 -12.29
CA VAL A 2 -20.70 -3.68 -12.64
C VAL A 2 -20.14 -4.42 -11.41
N PRO A 3 -19.65 -5.66 -11.55
CA PRO A 3 -19.21 -6.43 -10.39
C PRO A 3 -18.01 -5.78 -9.70
N ARG A 4 -18.04 -5.75 -8.36
CA ARG A 4 -16.92 -5.32 -7.51
C ARG A 4 -15.71 -6.24 -7.72
N THR A 5 -14.50 -5.69 -7.66
CA THR A 5 -13.26 -6.48 -7.69
C THR A 5 -12.96 -7.04 -6.30
N LYS A 6 -12.62 -8.33 -6.20
CA LYS A 6 -12.10 -8.93 -4.95
C LYS A 6 -10.60 -8.63 -4.81
N ALA A 7 -10.22 -7.94 -3.74
CA ALA A 7 -8.84 -7.60 -3.42
C ALA A 7 -8.15 -8.75 -2.65
N VAL A 8 -7.53 -9.69 -3.37
CA VAL A 8 -6.93 -10.91 -2.80
C VAL A 8 -5.73 -10.59 -1.90
N TYR A 9 -5.02 -9.48 -2.15
CA TYR A 9 -3.87 -9.05 -1.34
C TYR A 9 -4.24 -8.73 0.12
N LEU A 10 -5.51 -8.47 0.42
CA LEU A 10 -5.97 -8.23 1.79
C LEU A 10 -5.94 -9.52 2.63
N ASP A 11 -6.17 -10.66 1.99
CA ASP A 11 -6.14 -12.00 2.60
C ASP A 11 -4.73 -12.60 2.56
N ASP A 12 -4.03 -12.44 1.42
CA ASP A 12 -2.67 -12.94 1.23
C ASP A 12 -1.82 -11.94 0.44
N ALA A 13 -1.05 -11.12 1.17
CA ALA A 13 -0.13 -10.15 0.60
C ALA A 13 1.16 -10.77 0.04
N THR A 14 1.40 -12.08 0.24
CA THR A 14 2.60 -12.79 -0.25
C THR A 14 2.46 -13.24 -1.70
N LEU A 15 1.24 -13.33 -2.22
CA LEU A 15 1.00 -13.67 -3.62
C LEU A 15 1.70 -12.68 -4.56
N ARG A 16 2.32 -13.24 -5.60
CA ARG A 16 2.98 -12.48 -6.68
C ARG A 16 2.36 -12.70 -8.05
N THR A 17 1.62 -13.79 -8.20
CA THR A 17 0.89 -14.13 -9.42
C THR A 17 -0.53 -14.55 -9.09
N LEU A 18 -1.48 -14.20 -9.95
CA LEU A 18 -2.88 -14.61 -9.81
C LEU A 18 -3.54 -14.71 -11.19
N THR A 19 -4.18 -15.85 -11.46
CA THR A 19 -5.08 -15.98 -12.61
C THR A 19 -6.44 -15.38 -12.27
N THR A 20 -6.98 -14.57 -13.17
CA THR A 20 -8.26 -13.87 -13.01
C THR A 20 -8.95 -13.67 -14.35
N GLU A 21 -10.09 -12.98 -14.35
CA GLU A 21 -10.88 -12.68 -15.54
C GLU A 21 -10.97 -11.16 -15.75
N ILE A 22 -10.83 -10.72 -17.00
CA ILE A 22 -11.00 -9.33 -17.43
C ILE A 22 -12.48 -8.95 -17.35
N LEU A 23 -12.78 -7.84 -16.68
CA LEU A 23 -14.12 -7.24 -16.62
C LEU A 23 -14.27 -6.05 -17.57
N SER A 24 -13.20 -5.26 -17.77
CA SER A 24 -13.17 -4.17 -18.75
C SER A 24 -11.75 -3.87 -19.21
N SER A 25 -11.62 -3.39 -20.44
CA SER A 25 -10.40 -2.84 -21.02
C SER A 25 -10.78 -1.59 -21.82
N GLN A 26 -10.38 -0.41 -21.35
CA GLN A 26 -10.81 0.87 -21.93
C GLN A 26 -9.63 1.84 -22.02
N SER A 27 -9.61 2.71 -23.03
CA SER A 27 -8.68 3.83 -23.06
C SER A 27 -9.08 4.88 -22.01
N ILE A 28 -8.11 5.61 -21.46
CA ILE A 28 -8.37 6.63 -20.44
C ILE A 28 -9.40 7.71 -20.89
N PRO A 29 -9.40 8.19 -22.14
CA PRO A 29 -10.39 9.17 -22.60
C PRO A 29 -11.84 8.66 -22.56
N SER A 30 -12.03 7.33 -22.64
CA SER A 30 -13.37 6.70 -22.59
C SER A 30 -13.89 6.48 -21.17
N LEU A 31 -13.07 6.70 -20.13
CA LEU A 31 -13.49 6.60 -18.73
C LEU A 31 -14.42 7.75 -18.32
N SER A 32 -15.16 7.57 -17.24
CA SER A 32 -15.92 8.66 -16.62
C SER A 32 -15.00 9.77 -16.08
N GLU A 33 -15.55 10.96 -15.83
CA GLU A 33 -14.77 12.07 -15.29
C GLU A 33 -14.15 11.76 -13.91
N GLU A 34 -14.90 11.07 -13.04
CA GLU A 34 -14.40 10.61 -11.73
C GLU A 34 -13.20 9.68 -11.88
N GLU A 35 -13.28 8.72 -12.81
CA GLU A 35 -12.20 7.76 -13.05
C GLU A 35 -10.97 8.40 -13.73
N ARG A 36 -11.16 9.34 -14.66
CA ARG A 36 -10.05 10.11 -15.24
C ARG A 36 -9.31 10.93 -14.20
N ASN A 37 -10.00 11.44 -13.17
CA ASN A 37 -9.39 12.15 -12.05
C ASN A 37 -8.46 11.26 -11.21
N LEU A 38 -8.61 9.93 -11.25
CA LEU A 38 -7.71 8.98 -10.61
C LEU A 38 -6.42 8.74 -11.43
N ALA A 39 -6.43 9.10 -12.71
CA ALA A 39 -5.35 8.89 -13.68
C ALA A 39 -4.54 10.17 -13.99
N LYS A 40 -4.60 11.22 -13.15
CA LYS A 40 -4.01 12.56 -13.45
C LYS A 40 -2.53 12.56 -13.87
N ASN A 41 -1.76 11.55 -13.45
CA ASN A 41 -0.33 11.43 -13.77
C ASN A 41 -0.04 10.27 -14.73
N VAL A 42 -1.05 9.77 -15.43
CA VAL A 42 -0.95 8.68 -16.41
C VAL A 42 -1.11 9.29 -17.81
N PRO A 43 -0.31 8.86 -18.81
CA PRO A 43 -0.48 9.29 -20.21
C PRO A 43 -1.91 9.03 -20.72
N ALA A 44 -2.43 9.87 -21.62
CA ALA A 44 -3.81 9.75 -22.09
C ALA A 44 -4.01 8.58 -23.07
N GLU A 45 -2.92 8.13 -23.70
CA GLU A 45 -2.86 6.97 -24.59
C GLU A 45 -2.89 5.63 -23.84
N ASP A 46 -2.65 5.64 -22.53
CA ASP A 46 -2.73 4.44 -21.69
C ASP A 46 -4.19 3.96 -21.55
N SER A 47 -4.33 2.72 -21.08
CA SER A 47 -5.60 2.06 -20.84
C SER A 47 -5.81 1.78 -19.36
N ALA A 48 -7.07 1.59 -18.97
CA ALA A 48 -7.49 1.16 -17.66
C ALA A 48 -8.18 -0.21 -17.76
N ILE A 49 -7.67 -1.17 -16.99
CA ILE A 49 -8.17 -2.54 -16.94
C ILE A 49 -8.85 -2.78 -15.59
N THR A 50 -10.04 -3.38 -15.61
CA THR A 50 -10.67 -3.94 -14.40
C THR A 50 -10.78 -5.45 -14.51
N MET A 51 -10.66 -6.13 -13.36
CA MET A 51 -10.62 -7.58 -13.28
C MET A 51 -11.48 -8.08 -12.12
N ARG A 52 -11.90 -9.35 -12.17
CA ARG A 52 -12.75 -9.98 -11.14
C ARG A 52 -12.07 -10.03 -9.78
N GLN A 53 -10.79 -10.39 -9.78
CA GLN A 53 -9.93 -10.44 -8.60
C GLN A 53 -8.63 -9.69 -8.90
N THR A 54 -8.00 -9.10 -7.89
CA THR A 54 -6.66 -8.50 -8.03
C THR A 54 -5.75 -8.82 -6.86
N ILE A 55 -4.48 -9.10 -7.16
CA ILE A 55 -3.37 -9.12 -6.19
C ILE A 55 -2.63 -7.79 -6.14
N PHE A 56 -2.89 -6.84 -7.03
CA PHE A 56 -2.27 -5.52 -6.98
C PHE A 56 -2.89 -4.69 -5.84
N TYR A 57 -2.04 -4.13 -5.00
CA TYR A 57 -2.38 -3.11 -4.03
C TYR A 57 -2.73 -1.80 -4.76
N ALA A 58 -3.94 -1.29 -4.53
CA ALA A 58 -4.31 0.05 -4.95
C ALA A 58 -3.68 1.09 -4.00
N GLN A 59 -3.26 2.23 -4.54
CA GLN A 59 -2.67 3.28 -3.70
C GLN A 59 -3.69 3.79 -2.68
N GLY A 60 -3.33 3.72 -1.40
CA GLY A 60 -4.16 4.14 -0.27
C GLY A 60 -3.35 4.16 1.01
N GLY A 61 -3.90 4.70 2.11
CA GLY A 61 -3.25 4.65 3.44
C GLY A 61 -1.80 5.17 3.52
N GLY A 62 -1.38 6.02 2.58
CA GLY A 62 0.00 6.51 2.46
C GLY A 62 0.96 5.59 1.69
N GLN A 63 0.56 4.39 1.28
CA GLN A 63 1.39 3.47 0.49
C GLN A 63 1.18 3.66 -1.03
N PRO A 64 2.25 3.66 -1.86
CA PRO A 64 2.13 3.65 -3.31
C PRO A 64 1.41 2.39 -3.82
N SER A 65 0.73 2.48 -4.97
CA SER A 65 0.22 1.27 -5.63
C SER A 65 1.35 0.36 -6.09
N ASP A 66 1.02 -0.91 -6.32
CA ASP A 66 1.93 -1.78 -7.05
C ASP A 66 2.05 -1.41 -8.52
N THR A 67 3.15 -1.87 -9.11
CA THR A 67 3.35 -1.96 -10.55
C THR A 67 3.58 -3.42 -10.92
N GLY A 68 3.49 -3.76 -12.20
CA GLY A 68 3.68 -5.13 -12.65
C GLY A 68 3.18 -5.31 -14.06
N ALA A 69 2.74 -6.51 -14.39
CA ALA A 69 2.26 -6.84 -15.72
C ALA A 69 1.04 -7.78 -15.69
N ILE A 70 0.29 -7.76 -16.78
CA ILE A 70 -0.87 -8.62 -17.03
C ILE A 70 -0.70 -9.25 -18.42
N GLY A 71 -0.98 -10.54 -18.53
CA GLY A 71 -0.87 -11.29 -19.80
C GLY A 71 -1.91 -12.39 -19.93
N PRO A 72 -2.11 -12.93 -21.14
CA PRO A 72 -2.84 -14.18 -21.31
C PRO A 72 -2.19 -15.32 -20.50
N VAL A 73 -2.97 -16.33 -20.15
CA VAL A 73 -2.44 -17.53 -19.51
C VAL A 73 -1.44 -18.22 -20.45
N ASP A 74 -0.34 -18.71 -19.88
CA ASP A 74 0.76 -19.40 -20.58
C ASP A 74 1.45 -18.60 -21.70
N GLN A 75 1.34 -17.26 -21.66
CA GLN A 75 2.00 -16.35 -22.61
C GLN A 75 2.73 -15.22 -21.87
N ASP A 76 3.60 -14.51 -22.60
CA ASP A 76 4.25 -13.33 -22.05
C ASP A 76 3.23 -12.22 -21.76
N PRO A 77 3.46 -11.40 -20.72
CA PRO A 77 2.61 -10.25 -20.43
C PRO A 77 2.54 -9.28 -21.61
N THR A 78 1.34 -8.81 -21.91
CA THR A 78 1.10 -7.85 -23.00
C THR A 78 0.74 -6.47 -22.50
N PHE A 79 0.60 -6.29 -21.18
CA PHE A 79 0.21 -5.04 -20.54
C PHE A 79 1.07 -4.74 -19.31
N GLU A 80 1.68 -3.55 -19.26
CA GLU A 80 2.46 -3.08 -18.12
C GLU A 80 1.62 -2.15 -17.24
N VAL A 81 1.38 -2.55 -15.99
CA VAL A 81 0.63 -1.77 -15.00
C VAL A 81 1.56 -0.75 -14.33
N SER A 82 1.21 0.53 -14.43
CA SER A 82 1.95 1.65 -13.85
C SER A 82 1.28 2.25 -12.61
N LEU A 83 -0.05 2.09 -12.48
CA LEU A 83 -0.83 2.67 -11.39
C LEU A 83 -2.06 1.82 -11.09
N VAL A 84 -2.37 1.63 -9.80
CA VAL A 84 -3.63 1.01 -9.38
C VAL A 84 -4.40 1.95 -8.45
N ARG A 85 -5.70 2.12 -8.72
CA ARG A 85 -6.62 2.95 -7.94
C ARG A 85 -7.92 2.22 -7.70
N LYS A 86 -8.46 2.38 -6.50
CA LYS A 86 -9.79 1.89 -6.14
C LYS A 86 -10.81 2.99 -6.41
N THR A 87 -11.93 2.63 -7.04
CA THR A 87 -13.07 3.51 -7.25
C THR A 87 -14.02 3.47 -6.06
N SER A 88 -14.90 4.47 -5.93
CA SER A 88 -15.90 4.59 -4.88
C SER A 88 -16.90 3.40 -4.87
N ASP A 89 -17.18 2.81 -6.03
CA ASP A 89 -18.01 1.61 -6.21
C ASP A 89 -17.26 0.28 -5.97
N GLY A 90 -15.98 0.33 -5.58
CA GLY A 90 -15.19 -0.85 -5.18
C GLY A 90 -14.54 -1.62 -6.32
N ARG A 91 -14.49 -1.08 -7.54
CA ARG A 91 -13.65 -1.61 -8.63
C ARG A 91 -12.20 -1.17 -8.44
N PHE A 92 -11.29 -1.91 -9.08
CA PHE A 92 -9.87 -1.57 -9.11
C PHE A 92 -9.48 -1.29 -10.57
N LEU A 93 -9.08 -0.04 -10.82
CA LEU A 93 -8.57 0.41 -12.10
C LEU A 93 -7.06 0.21 -12.13
N HIS A 94 -6.60 -0.62 -13.06
CA HIS A 94 -5.19 -0.89 -13.34
C HIS A 94 -4.82 -0.09 -14.59
N PHE A 95 -4.19 1.06 -14.39
CA PHE A 95 -3.73 1.91 -15.47
C PHE A 95 -2.36 1.47 -15.96
N GLY A 96 -2.15 1.56 -17.26
CA GLY A 96 -0.93 1.10 -17.90
C GLY A 96 -1.02 1.09 -19.41
N LYS A 97 0.00 0.53 -20.05
CA LYS A 97 0.11 0.49 -21.51
C LYS A 97 0.21 -0.94 -22.01
N PHE A 98 -0.32 -1.18 -23.21
CA PHE A 98 -0.03 -2.40 -23.95
C PHE A 98 1.37 -2.32 -24.55
N LEU A 99 2.07 -3.46 -24.62
CA LEU A 99 3.38 -3.57 -25.28
C LEU A 99 3.27 -3.43 -26.80
N ASP A 100 2.13 -3.82 -27.37
CA ASP A 100 1.74 -3.58 -28.75
C ASP A 100 0.49 -2.69 -28.77
N VAL A 101 0.55 -1.58 -29.50
CA VAL A 101 -0.53 -0.57 -29.60
C VAL A 101 -1.83 -1.12 -30.19
N THR A 102 -1.78 -2.25 -30.89
CA THR A 102 -2.96 -2.93 -31.45
C THR A 102 -3.59 -3.93 -30.47
N SER A 103 -2.91 -4.25 -29.37
CA SER A 103 -3.39 -5.20 -28.38
C SER A 103 -4.52 -4.60 -27.53
N SER A 104 -5.45 -5.47 -27.15
CA SER A 104 -6.47 -5.18 -26.16
C SER A 104 -6.88 -6.48 -25.46
N PHE A 105 -7.40 -6.37 -24.24
CA PHE A 105 -8.03 -7.50 -23.57
C PHE A 105 -9.52 -7.57 -23.91
N VAL A 106 -10.05 -8.79 -24.00
CA VAL A 106 -11.48 -9.03 -24.20
C VAL A 106 -12.15 -9.29 -22.87
N VAL A 107 -13.37 -8.79 -22.66
CA VAL A 107 -14.16 -9.10 -21.47
C VAL A 107 -14.39 -10.61 -21.37
N GLY A 108 -14.17 -11.18 -20.19
CA GLY A 108 -14.23 -12.62 -19.96
C GLY A 108 -12.93 -13.37 -20.25
N GLN A 109 -11.91 -12.69 -20.79
CA GLN A 109 -10.60 -13.31 -21.03
C GLN A 109 -9.93 -13.66 -19.71
N SER A 110 -9.42 -14.89 -19.63
CA SER A 110 -8.56 -15.33 -18.54
C SER A 110 -7.16 -14.76 -18.72
N VAL A 111 -6.63 -14.12 -17.68
CA VAL A 111 -5.31 -13.47 -17.66
C VAL A 111 -4.56 -13.79 -16.37
N VAL A 112 -3.24 -13.71 -16.43
CA VAL A 112 -2.34 -13.81 -15.27
C VAL A 112 -1.86 -12.41 -14.91
N GLN A 113 -2.07 -12.04 -13.65
CA GLN A 113 -1.43 -10.90 -13.01
C GLN A 113 -0.06 -11.29 -12.50
N LYS A 114 0.92 -10.40 -12.63
CA LYS A 114 2.23 -10.51 -12.00
C LYS A 114 2.64 -9.16 -11.42
N VAL A 115 2.79 -9.08 -10.11
CA VAL A 115 3.28 -7.85 -9.44
C VAL A 115 4.80 -7.81 -9.47
N GLU A 116 5.38 -6.62 -9.53
CA GLU A 116 6.82 -6.41 -9.41
C GLU A 116 7.25 -6.69 -7.95
N ASP A 117 7.85 -7.86 -7.74
CA ASP A 117 8.16 -8.41 -6.40
C ASP A 117 9.06 -7.48 -5.58
N SER A 118 10.14 -6.98 -6.20
CA SER A 118 11.12 -6.11 -5.53
C SER A 118 10.47 -4.82 -4.99
N LYS A 119 9.56 -4.22 -5.77
CA LYS A 119 8.82 -3.02 -5.37
C LYS A 119 7.76 -3.33 -4.32
N ARG A 120 6.99 -4.41 -4.48
CA ARG A 120 6.00 -4.84 -3.48
C ARG A 120 6.64 -5.06 -2.11
N ASN A 121 7.78 -5.76 -2.11
CA ASN A 121 8.56 -6.03 -0.91
C ASN A 121 9.00 -4.71 -0.26
N TYR A 122 9.62 -3.82 -1.04
CA TYR A 122 10.09 -2.53 -0.54
C TYR A 122 8.96 -1.65 0.02
N HIS A 123 7.81 -1.58 -0.66
CA HIS A 123 6.64 -0.85 -0.17
C HIS A 123 6.09 -1.46 1.13
N SER A 124 6.04 -2.79 1.22
CA SER A 124 5.60 -3.50 2.44
C SER A 124 6.53 -3.24 3.64
N ARG A 125 7.84 -3.19 3.39
CA ARG A 125 8.85 -2.83 4.40
C ARG A 125 8.69 -1.39 4.87
N LEU A 126 8.52 -0.43 3.95
CA LEU A 126 8.26 0.97 4.29
C LEU A 126 6.97 1.14 5.09
N HIS A 127 5.89 0.44 4.70
CA HIS A 127 4.62 0.48 5.42
C HIS A 127 4.78 -0.05 6.85
N THR A 128 5.39 -1.23 6.98
CA THR A 128 5.63 -1.85 8.29
C THR A 128 6.55 -1.01 9.17
N ALA A 129 7.60 -0.40 8.61
CA ALA A 129 8.46 0.54 9.33
C ALA A 129 7.68 1.76 9.84
N GLY A 130 6.69 2.25 9.08
CA GLY A 130 5.78 3.29 9.55
C GLY A 130 4.98 2.89 10.79
N HIS A 131 4.50 1.64 10.88
CA HIS A 131 3.87 1.13 12.10
C HIS A 131 4.87 1.01 13.26
N ILE A 132 6.11 0.57 13.01
CA ILE A 132 7.15 0.49 14.03
C ILE A 132 7.47 1.89 14.59
N VAL A 133 7.61 2.90 13.72
CA VAL A 133 7.77 4.31 14.13
C VAL A 133 6.54 4.79 14.91
N GLY A 134 5.34 4.41 14.47
CA GLY A 134 4.08 4.65 15.16
C GLY A 134 4.09 4.13 16.60
N LEU A 135 4.41 2.85 16.79
CA LEU A 135 4.51 2.19 18.09
C LEU A 135 5.63 2.81 18.95
N ALA A 136 6.79 3.08 18.38
CA ALA A 136 7.87 3.76 19.10
C ALA A 136 7.42 5.13 19.66
N MET A 137 6.73 5.91 18.85
CA MET A 137 6.18 7.20 19.26
C MET A 137 5.10 7.07 20.33
N GLN A 138 4.21 6.07 20.23
CA GLN A 138 3.21 5.80 21.25
C GLN A 138 3.84 5.44 22.61
N LEU A 139 4.91 4.64 22.61
CA LEU A 139 5.61 4.22 23.84
C LEU A 139 6.43 5.34 24.48
N LEU A 140 7.07 6.19 23.66
CA LEU A 140 7.92 7.28 24.16
C LEU A 140 7.13 8.55 24.49
N MET A 141 6.09 8.84 23.72
CA MET A 141 5.39 10.13 23.74
C MET A 141 3.89 9.91 23.52
N PRO A 142 3.19 9.22 24.44
CA PRO A 142 1.78 8.84 24.27
C PRO A 142 0.84 10.02 24.04
N ASP A 143 1.20 11.21 24.52
CA ASP A 143 0.41 12.44 24.33
C ASP A 143 0.50 13.01 22.91
N LYS A 144 1.37 12.47 22.04
CA LYS A 144 1.55 12.91 20.65
C LYS A 144 0.64 12.11 19.73
N LYS A 145 -0.55 12.64 19.46
CA LYS A 145 -1.54 12.00 18.58
C LYS A 145 -1.08 11.97 17.12
N LYS A 146 -1.18 10.80 16.48
CA LYS A 146 -0.94 10.61 15.03
C LYS A 146 -1.96 11.40 14.21
N VAL A 147 -1.47 12.15 13.23
CA VAL A 147 -2.28 12.91 12.25
C VAL A 147 -2.32 12.19 10.91
N LYS A 148 -1.15 11.85 10.36
CA LYS A 148 -1.03 11.30 9.01
C LYS A 148 0.18 10.38 8.89
N ALA A 149 0.09 9.42 7.99
CA ALA A 149 1.21 8.59 7.56
C ALA A 149 1.45 8.75 6.05
N ASN A 150 2.71 8.68 5.65
CA ASN A 150 3.16 8.56 4.28
C ASN A 150 4.24 7.47 4.22
N HIS A 151 4.14 6.57 3.24
CA HIS A 151 5.04 5.44 3.06
C HIS A 151 5.67 5.44 1.66
N PHE A 152 5.55 6.56 0.91
CA PHE A 152 6.23 6.70 -0.38
C PHE A 152 7.75 6.65 -0.21
N PRO A 153 8.47 5.91 -1.06
CA PRO A 153 9.93 5.89 -1.08
C PRO A 153 10.54 7.30 -1.05
N ARG A 154 11.55 7.51 -0.19
CA ARG A 154 12.24 8.81 0.02
C ARG A 154 11.37 9.92 0.62
N GLU A 155 10.08 9.70 0.79
CA GLU A 155 9.13 10.68 1.36
C GLU A 155 8.41 10.15 2.62
N ALA A 156 8.75 8.92 3.01
CA ALA A 156 8.11 8.24 4.12
C ALA A 156 8.25 9.02 5.44
N SER A 157 7.12 9.22 6.11
CA SER A 157 7.03 9.99 7.35
C SER A 157 5.76 9.71 8.14
N MET A 158 5.84 9.99 9.44
CA MET A 158 4.72 9.97 10.38
C MET A 158 4.53 11.38 10.94
N GLU A 159 3.30 11.88 10.93
CA GLU A 159 2.95 13.22 11.42
C GLU A 159 2.18 13.14 12.74
N TYR A 160 2.52 14.02 13.67
CA TYR A 160 1.97 14.07 15.02
C TYR A 160 1.59 15.49 15.43
N GLU A 161 0.52 15.62 16.21
CA GLU A 161 0.15 16.87 16.87
C GLU A 161 1.21 17.28 17.90
N GLY A 162 1.53 18.58 17.95
CA GLY A 162 2.52 19.14 18.86
C GLY A 162 3.94 19.19 18.29
N LEU A 163 4.86 19.72 19.09
CA LEU A 163 6.24 19.98 18.69
C LEU A 163 7.17 18.84 19.11
N LEU A 164 7.96 18.35 18.16
CA LEU A 164 9.07 17.43 18.34
C LEU A 164 10.33 18.08 17.79
N TYR A 165 11.44 17.96 18.51
CA TYR A 165 12.71 18.56 18.15
C TYR A 165 13.72 17.52 17.67
N ASN A 166 14.79 17.95 16.99
CA ASN A 166 15.79 17.03 16.44
C ASN A 166 16.55 16.27 17.55
N GLU A 167 16.60 16.83 18.77
CA GLU A 167 17.11 16.15 19.96
C GLU A 167 16.31 14.90 20.35
N HIS A 168 15.05 14.76 19.90
CA HIS A 168 14.28 13.53 20.09
C HIS A 168 14.65 12.43 19.10
N LYS A 169 15.37 12.76 18.01
CA LYS A 169 15.70 11.77 16.97
C LYS A 169 16.47 10.56 17.52
N PRO A 170 17.53 10.71 18.35
CA PRO A 170 18.28 9.56 18.86
C PRO A 170 17.41 8.61 19.69
N VAL A 171 16.56 9.12 20.59
CA VAL A 171 15.70 8.27 21.42
C VAL A 171 14.62 7.56 20.59
N ILE A 172 14.07 8.23 19.57
CA ILE A 172 13.12 7.60 18.63
C ILE A 172 13.82 6.50 17.82
N GLN A 173 15.02 6.78 17.30
CA GLN A 173 15.84 5.82 16.55
C GLN A 173 16.14 4.57 17.39
N GLU A 174 16.61 4.76 18.63
CA GLU A 174 16.94 3.65 19.53
C GLU A 174 15.74 2.75 19.81
N LYS A 175 14.56 3.35 20.06
CA LYS A 175 13.32 2.59 20.27
C LYS A 175 12.86 1.85 19.01
N VAL A 176 13.00 2.46 17.83
CA VAL A 176 12.71 1.79 16.55
C VAL A 176 13.64 0.61 16.34
N ASP A 177 14.95 0.78 16.57
CA ASP A 177 15.93 -0.30 16.42
C ASP A 177 15.69 -1.43 17.42
N GLU A 178 15.28 -1.11 18.65
CA GLU A 178 14.85 -2.10 19.65
C GLU A 178 13.66 -2.91 19.15
N LEU A 179 12.60 -2.26 18.67
CA LEU A 179 11.41 -2.94 18.15
C LEU A 179 11.71 -3.84 16.95
N VAL A 180 12.63 -3.43 16.07
CA VAL A 180 13.12 -4.27 14.96
C VAL A 180 13.91 -5.48 15.48
N ARG A 181 14.80 -5.28 16.47
CA ARG A 181 15.60 -6.37 17.07
C ARG A 181 14.75 -7.41 17.81
N LEU A 182 13.61 -7.01 18.36
CA LEU A 182 12.68 -7.93 19.04
C LEU A 182 12.01 -8.94 18.08
N ASP A 183 12.10 -8.72 16.76
CA ASP A 183 11.56 -9.63 15.75
C ASP A 183 10.07 -9.98 16.01
N LEU A 184 9.30 -8.97 16.41
CA LEU A 184 7.88 -9.12 16.71
C LEU A 184 7.08 -9.52 15.45
N PRO A 185 6.10 -10.44 15.57
CA PRO A 185 5.24 -10.83 14.45
C PRO A 185 4.30 -9.69 14.04
N ILE A 186 4.02 -9.60 12.74
CA ILE A 186 2.95 -8.76 12.19
C ILE A 186 1.75 -9.66 11.91
N LEU A 187 0.69 -9.49 12.69
CA LEU A 187 -0.52 -10.31 12.62
C LEU A 187 -1.65 -9.53 11.94
N ILE A 188 -2.33 -10.19 11.00
CA ILE A 188 -3.50 -9.65 10.33
C ILE A 188 -4.75 -10.34 10.88
N SER A 189 -5.76 -9.55 11.22
CA SER A 189 -7.06 -10.06 11.65
C SER A 189 -8.19 -9.21 11.08
N TRP A 190 -9.41 -9.75 11.09
CA TRP A 190 -10.61 -9.05 10.66
C TRP A 190 -11.56 -8.91 11.84
N LEU A 191 -11.99 -7.70 12.14
CA LEU A 191 -12.96 -7.41 13.20
C LEU A 191 -14.30 -6.96 12.61
N GLU A 192 -15.38 -7.53 13.13
CA GLU A 192 -16.76 -7.14 12.80
C GLU A 192 -17.17 -5.86 13.52
N GLY A 193 -17.92 -4.97 12.85
CA GLY A 193 -18.60 -3.85 13.50
C GLY A 193 -17.70 -2.72 14.04
N VAL A 194 -16.39 -2.79 13.79
CA VAL A 194 -15.46 -1.69 14.10
C VAL A 194 -15.44 -0.72 12.93
N ALA A 195 -15.91 0.51 13.16
CA ALA A 195 -15.85 1.57 12.17
C ALA A 195 -14.38 1.86 11.78
N GLN A 196 -14.13 2.06 10.48
CA GLN A 196 -12.82 2.52 10.00
C GLN A 196 -12.48 3.86 10.65
N VAL A 197 -11.26 3.97 11.16
CA VAL A 197 -10.73 5.22 11.70
C VAL A 197 -9.59 5.68 10.81
N GLY A 198 -9.85 6.72 10.01
CA GLY A 198 -8.89 7.32 9.07
C GLY A 198 -9.05 6.88 7.60
N ASP A 199 -8.16 7.37 6.73
CA ASP A 199 -8.18 7.17 5.26
C ASP A 199 -7.73 5.74 4.84
N GLY A 200 -7.82 4.77 5.74
CA GLY A 200 -7.38 3.40 5.51
C GLY A 200 -8.36 2.64 4.61
N GLU A 201 -7.87 2.20 3.46
CA GLU A 201 -8.45 1.02 2.83
C GLU A 201 -8.29 -0.16 3.80
N GLY A 202 -9.23 -1.11 3.83
CA GLY A 202 -9.24 -2.21 4.80
C GLY A 202 -10.62 -2.56 5.36
N ALA A 203 -11.65 -1.78 5.03
CA ALA A 203 -13.03 -2.17 5.25
C ALA A 203 -13.56 -2.98 4.08
N GLU A 204 -14.02 -4.21 4.35
CA GLU A 204 -14.75 -5.01 3.40
C GLU A 204 -15.96 -5.66 4.08
N GLU A 205 -17.15 -5.45 3.50
CA GLU A 205 -18.37 -6.17 3.90
C GLU A 205 -18.72 -6.04 5.39
N GLY A 206 -18.49 -4.87 6.00
CA GLY A 206 -18.75 -4.63 7.42
C GLY A 206 -17.63 -5.06 8.37
N ARG A 207 -16.55 -5.66 7.83
CA ARG A 207 -15.35 -6.03 8.56
C ARG A 207 -14.25 -5.01 8.36
N THR A 208 -13.41 -4.84 9.38
CA THR A 208 -12.23 -3.97 9.36
C THR A 208 -10.96 -4.80 9.56
N ARG A 209 -10.04 -4.70 8.59
CA ARG A 209 -8.72 -5.33 8.66
C ARG A 209 -7.82 -4.61 9.66
N ILE A 210 -7.27 -5.37 10.61
CA ILE A 210 -6.35 -4.89 11.64
C ILE A 210 -4.98 -5.49 11.39
N ALA A 211 -3.95 -4.64 11.38
CA ALA A 211 -2.56 -5.04 11.48
C ALA A 211 -2.07 -4.83 12.93
N SER A 212 -1.46 -5.85 13.51
CA SER A 212 -0.93 -5.82 14.87
C SER A 212 0.55 -6.15 14.91
N ILE A 213 1.33 -5.38 15.68
CA ILE A 213 2.75 -5.66 15.96
C ILE A 213 2.85 -6.31 17.33
N GLY A 214 3.15 -7.62 17.38
CA GLY A 214 3.45 -8.35 18.62
C GLY A 214 2.39 -8.23 19.71
N GLY A 215 1.14 -7.88 19.37
CA GLY A 215 0.07 -7.56 20.32
C GLY A 215 0.21 -6.21 21.04
N LEU A 216 1.29 -5.46 20.80
CA LEU A 216 1.58 -4.15 21.41
C LEU A 216 0.87 -3.00 20.70
N ASP A 217 0.64 -3.16 19.40
CA ASP A 217 -0.03 -2.19 18.53
C ASP A 217 -1.17 -2.89 17.77
N HIS A 218 -2.25 -2.15 17.52
CA HIS A 218 -3.42 -2.62 16.75
C HIS A 218 -3.99 -1.46 15.94
N ASN A 219 -3.79 -1.48 14.63
CA ASN A 219 -4.20 -0.41 13.74
C ASN A 219 -5.11 -0.93 12.61
N PRO A 220 -6.27 -0.28 12.35
CA PRO A 220 -6.96 -0.44 11.08
C PRO A 220 -6.03 -0.14 9.92
N CYS A 221 -5.80 -1.12 9.06
CA CYS A 221 -4.86 -1.00 7.95
C CYS A 221 -5.14 -2.04 6.85
N GLY A 222 -5.25 -1.57 5.60
CA GLY A 222 -5.34 -2.39 4.39
C GLY A 222 -4.05 -2.44 3.58
N GLY A 223 -2.96 -1.88 4.11
CA GLY A 223 -1.63 -1.96 3.52
C GLY A 223 -1.07 -3.38 3.48
N THR A 224 -0.02 -3.56 2.67
CA THR A 224 0.76 -4.80 2.63
C THR A 224 1.89 -4.72 3.65
N HIS A 225 2.17 -5.82 4.34
CA HIS A 225 3.18 -5.86 5.41
C HIS A 225 4.14 -7.02 5.23
N VAL A 226 5.36 -6.86 5.75
CA VAL A 226 6.25 -8.00 5.99
C VAL A 226 5.78 -8.75 7.24
N ALA A 227 6.10 -10.05 7.33
CA ALA A 227 5.55 -10.91 8.38
C ALA A 227 6.08 -10.60 9.80
N ARG A 228 7.24 -9.93 9.92
CA ARG A 228 7.91 -9.66 11.19
C ARG A 228 8.67 -8.33 11.13
N THR A 229 8.83 -7.68 12.28
CA THR A 229 9.52 -6.38 12.37
C THR A 229 10.98 -6.45 11.94
N SER A 230 11.69 -7.57 12.13
CA SER A 230 13.09 -7.72 11.68
C SER A 230 13.25 -7.65 10.15
N LEU A 231 12.21 -8.06 9.42
CA LEU A 231 12.20 -8.14 7.95
C LEU A 231 12.10 -6.75 7.28
N VAL A 232 11.85 -5.69 8.06
CA VAL A 232 11.93 -4.33 7.52
C VAL A 232 13.37 -3.94 7.19
N GLY A 233 14.38 -4.61 7.77
CA GLY A 233 15.78 -4.22 7.68
C GLY A 233 16.12 -3.03 8.56
N SER A 234 17.13 -2.24 8.17
CA SER A 234 17.48 -1.03 8.91
C SER A 234 16.46 0.07 8.63
N VAL A 235 15.88 0.61 9.70
CA VAL A 235 15.03 1.81 9.65
C VAL A 235 15.87 3.00 10.11
N VAL A 236 15.90 4.08 9.34
CA VAL A 236 16.65 5.29 9.68
C VAL A 236 15.71 6.47 9.82
N ILE A 237 15.63 7.05 11.02
CA ILE A 237 14.98 8.35 11.22
C ILE A 237 15.88 9.41 10.58
N ARG A 238 15.39 10.11 9.57
CA ARG A 238 16.18 11.09 8.81
C ARG A 238 16.18 12.44 9.48
N LYS A 239 14.99 13.00 9.69
CA LYS A 239 14.78 14.36 10.20
C LYS A 239 13.45 14.49 10.92
N ILE A 240 13.37 15.48 11.80
CA ILE A 240 12.11 15.92 12.41
C ILE A 240 11.88 17.37 11.99
N SER A 241 10.89 17.61 11.15
CA SER A 241 10.47 18.96 10.72
C SER A 241 9.16 19.36 11.40
N ARG A 242 8.88 20.66 11.51
CA ARG A 242 7.62 21.16 12.08
C ARG A 242 6.96 22.17 11.16
N GLN A 243 5.63 22.14 11.10
CA GLN A 243 4.83 23.10 10.36
C GLN A 243 3.47 23.26 11.06
N LYS A 244 3.10 24.50 11.40
CA LYS A 244 1.78 24.85 11.97
C LYS A 244 1.34 23.95 13.14
N GLY A 245 2.23 23.69 14.09
CA GLY A 245 1.93 22.86 15.27
C GLY A 245 1.94 21.36 15.02
N ILE A 246 2.25 20.89 13.81
CA ILE A 246 2.43 19.48 13.46
C ILE A 246 3.92 19.18 13.31
N SER A 247 4.36 18.07 13.89
CA SER A 247 5.72 17.54 13.71
C SER A 247 5.72 16.33 12.80
N ARG A 248 6.63 16.31 11.84
CA ARG A 248 6.82 15.22 10.87
C ARG A 248 8.14 14.51 11.16
N VAL A 249 8.05 13.23 11.49
CA VAL A 249 9.18 12.31 11.67
C VAL A 249 9.39 11.58 10.35
N SER A 250 10.40 11.97 9.58
CA SER A 250 10.74 11.32 8.31
C SER A 250 11.67 10.14 8.54
N TYR A 251 11.42 9.02 7.86
CA TYR A 251 12.24 7.82 7.95
C TYR A 251 12.47 7.19 6.56
N ASP A 252 13.42 6.27 6.47
CA ASP A 252 13.63 5.37 5.33
C ASP A 252 13.89 3.95 5.84
N VAL A 253 13.80 2.97 4.94
CA VAL A 253 14.36 1.62 5.14
C VAL A 253 15.48 1.38 4.15
N SER A 254 16.50 0.60 4.53
CA SER A 254 17.63 0.30 3.65
C SER A 254 17.18 -0.41 2.35
N PRO A 255 17.51 0.12 1.16
CA PRO A 255 17.23 -0.59 -0.09
C PRO A 255 18.06 -1.88 -0.15
N GLY A 256 17.48 -3.01 -0.56
CA GLY A 256 18.25 -4.23 -0.85
C GLY A 256 18.27 -5.34 0.21
N ILE A 257 17.26 -5.44 1.09
CA ILE A 257 16.93 -6.74 1.69
C ILE A 257 15.83 -7.34 0.83
N GLU A 258 16.17 -8.41 0.09
CA GLU A 258 15.18 -9.35 -0.42
C GLU A 258 14.67 -10.13 0.80
N VAL A 259 13.35 -10.12 1.00
CA VAL A 259 12.67 -10.85 2.09
C VAL A 259 11.89 -11.99 1.48
#